data_AF-A0A484X6D4-F1
#
_entry.id   AF-A0A484X6D4-F1
#
_cell.length_a   1.000
_cell.length_b   1.000
_cell.length_c   1.000
_cell.angle_alpha   90.00
_cell.angle_beta   90.00
_cell.angle_gamma   90.00
#
_symmetry.space_group_name_H-M   'P 1'
#
loop_
_entity.id
_entity.type
_entity.pdbx_description
1 polymer ?
#
loop_
_entity_poly.entity_id
_entity_poly.type
_entity_poly.pdbx_seq_one_letter_code
_entity_poly.pdbx_strand_id
1 'polypeptide(L)'
;MPEHDRYSLPVNAGDQRQLGELTGAACATLVAEITERHPGPVVLVAPDMQNALRLHDEIRQFTDSLVFSLADWETLPYDSFSPHQEIISSRLSTLYQLPTMQRGVLIVPVNTLMQRVCPHSYLHGTP
;
A
#
# COMPACT_ATOMS: atom_id res chain seq x y z
N MET A 1 29.31 -0.67 -12.13
CA MET A 1 29.46 -2.10 -11.75
C MET A 1 28.10 -2.73 -11.94
N PRO A 2 27.95 -3.95 -12.50
CA PRO A 2 26.62 -4.53 -12.61
C PRO A 2 26.15 -4.84 -11.19
N GLU A 3 25.16 -4.08 -10.70
CA GLU A 3 24.51 -4.31 -9.42
C GLU A 3 23.90 -5.70 -9.48
N HIS A 4 24.54 -6.65 -8.79
CA HIS A 4 23.90 -7.92 -8.54
C HIS A 4 22.84 -7.65 -7.47
N ASP A 5 21.58 -7.73 -7.89
CA ASP A 5 20.44 -7.73 -6.99
C ASP A 5 20.72 -8.62 -5.77
N ARG A 6 20.70 -8.03 -4.56
CA ARG A 6 21.08 -8.72 -3.31
C ARG A 6 20.10 -9.81 -2.88
N TYR A 7 18.90 -9.83 -3.48
CA TYR A 7 17.83 -10.78 -3.23
C TYR A 7 16.94 -10.91 -4.47
N SER A 8 16.24 -12.04 -4.60
CA SER A 8 15.22 -12.25 -5.63
C SER A 8 13.81 -11.97 -5.08
N LEU A 9 12.95 -11.38 -5.92
CA LEU A 9 11.55 -11.19 -5.59
C LEU A 9 10.79 -12.54 -5.66
N PRO A 10 9.88 -12.81 -4.72
CA PRO A 10 9.03 -13.99 -4.79
C PRO A 10 8.02 -13.83 -5.93
N VAL A 11 7.76 -14.92 -6.67
CA VAL A 11 6.84 -14.93 -7.83
C VAL A 11 5.66 -15.87 -7.66
N ASN A 12 5.80 -16.88 -6.79
CA ASN A 12 4.77 -17.89 -6.58
C ASN A 12 3.87 -17.51 -5.39
N ALA A 13 2.61 -17.94 -5.45
CA ALA A 13 1.69 -17.75 -4.33
C ALA A 13 2.22 -18.45 -3.06
N GLY A 14 2.24 -17.72 -1.95
CA GLY A 14 2.74 -18.21 -0.67
C GLY A 14 4.27 -18.23 -0.54
N ASP A 15 5.02 -17.79 -1.56
CA ASP A 15 6.47 -17.69 -1.48
C ASP A 15 6.91 -16.51 -0.61
N GLN A 16 7.66 -16.80 0.45
CA GLN A 16 8.04 -15.81 1.46
C GLN A 16 9.52 -15.47 1.39
N ARG A 17 9.84 -14.19 1.63
CA ARG A 17 11.21 -13.71 1.80
C ARG A 17 11.29 -12.94 3.12
N GLN A 18 12.35 -13.18 3.88
CA GLN A 18 12.67 -12.44 5.09
C GLN A 18 13.92 -11.61 4.82
N LEU A 19 13.77 -10.29 4.89
CA LEU A 19 14.86 -9.34 4.66
C LEU A 19 15.19 -8.71 6.01
N GLY A 20 16.36 -9.05 6.54
CA GLY A 20 16.81 -8.65 7.87
C GLY A 20 17.70 -7.41 7.86
N GLU A 21 18.17 -7.02 9.05
CA GLU A 21 19.11 -5.91 9.27
C GLU A 21 18.60 -4.55 8.75
N LEU A 22 17.28 -4.35 8.75
CA LEU A 22 16.64 -3.10 8.34
C LEU A 22 16.52 -2.16 9.53
N THR A 23 17.29 -1.07 9.52
CA THR A 23 17.25 -0.03 10.57
C THR A 23 17.01 1.34 9.98
N GLY A 24 16.22 2.18 10.67
CA GLY A 24 15.89 3.53 10.21
C GLY A 24 15.15 3.51 8.88
N ALA A 25 15.58 4.35 7.93
CA ALA A 25 14.97 4.50 6.60
C ALA A 25 15.25 3.32 5.65
N ALA A 26 16.01 2.30 6.06
CA ALA A 26 16.34 1.16 5.21
C ALA A 26 15.10 0.43 4.67
N CYS A 27 14.02 0.38 5.44
CA CYS A 27 12.75 -0.20 4.99
C CYS A 27 12.17 0.57 3.80
N ALA A 28 12.16 1.91 3.86
CA ALA A 28 11.62 2.75 2.80
C ALA A 28 12.44 2.63 1.51
N THR A 29 13.77 2.66 1.61
CA THR A 29 14.66 2.44 0.45
C THR A 29 14.46 1.05 -0.16
N LEU A 30 14.32 0.02 0.66
CA LEU A 30 14.09 -1.33 0.19
C LEU A 30 12.74 -1.47 -0.51
N VAL A 31 11.67 -0.89 0.03
CA VAL A 31 10.35 -0.91 -0.62
C VAL A 31 10.37 -0.13 -1.94
N ALA A 32 11.07 1.01 -2.01
CA ALA A 32 11.30 1.74 -3.26
C ALA A 32 11.98 0.84 -4.30
N GLU A 33 13.07 0.16 -3.93
CA GLU A 33 13.78 -0.77 -4.80
C GLU A 33 12.88 -1.93 -5.28
N ILE A 34 12.10 -2.54 -4.38
CA ILE A 34 11.12 -3.58 -4.73
C ILE A 34 10.10 -3.04 -5.74
N THR A 35 9.61 -1.82 -5.53
CA THR A 35 8.59 -1.18 -6.38
C THR A 35 9.11 -0.94 -7.80
N GLU A 36 10.39 -0.59 -7.94
CA GLU A 36 11.02 -0.36 -9.25
C GLU A 36 11.33 -1.65 -9.98
N ARG A 37 11.79 -2.67 -9.24
CA ARG A 37 12.16 -3.99 -9.78
C ARG A 37 10.94 -4.85 -10.12
N HIS A 38 9.84 -4.73 -9.38
CA HIS A 38 8.64 -5.52 -9.62
C HIS A 38 7.82 -4.98 -10.80
N PRO A 39 7.52 -5.77 -11.84
CA PRO A 39 6.67 -5.35 -12.96
C PRO A 39 5.17 -5.46 -12.61
N GLY A 40 4.76 -4.85 -11.50
CA GLY A 40 3.39 -4.92 -10.99
C GLY A 40 3.15 -3.96 -9.81
N PRO A 41 1.91 -3.85 -9.32
CA PRO A 41 1.61 -3.11 -8.10
C PRO A 41 2.17 -3.82 -6.86
N VAL A 42 2.74 -3.05 -5.95
CA VAL A 42 3.20 -3.52 -4.63
C VAL A 42 2.19 -3.09 -3.58
N VAL A 43 1.78 -4.00 -2.70
CA VAL A 43 0.95 -3.65 -1.54
C VAL A 43 1.81 -3.75 -0.28
N LEU A 44 2.05 -2.60 0.36
CA LEU A 44 2.78 -2.53 1.62
C LEU A 44 1.79 -2.51 2.78
N VAL A 45 1.77 -3.59 3.55
CA VAL A 45 0.93 -3.69 4.76
C VAL A 45 1.72 -3.17 5.95
N ALA A 46 1.27 -2.05 6.52
CA ALA A 46 1.86 -1.45 7.71
C ALA A 46 1.20 -1.99 8.99
N PRO A 47 1.93 -2.09 10.11
CA PRO A 47 1.38 -2.60 11.38
C PRO A 47 0.31 -1.67 11.98
N ASP A 48 0.36 -0.38 11.68
CA ASP A 48 -0.57 0.63 12.17
C ASP A 48 -0.56 1.87 11.25
N MET A 49 -1.48 2.80 11.51
CA MET A 49 -1.60 4.04 10.73
C MET A 49 -0.36 4.94 10.85
N GLN A 50 0.25 5.02 12.03
CA GLN A 50 1.42 5.88 12.24
C GLN A 50 2.60 5.44 11.37
N ASN A 51 2.84 4.14 11.31
CA ASN A 51 3.85 3.54 10.43
C ASN A 51 3.49 3.71 8.95
N ALA A 52 2.21 3.58 8.58
CA ALA A 52 1.77 3.81 7.20
C ALA A 52 2.07 5.23 6.71
N LEU A 53 1.74 6.25 7.53
CA LEU A 53 2.02 7.65 7.21
C LEU A 53 3.52 7.91 7.10
N ARG A 54 4.30 7.44 8.08
CA ARG A 54 5.76 7.57 8.06
C ARG A 54 6.38 6.92 6.82
N LEU A 55 5.96 5.70 6.49
CA LEU A 55 6.46 4.97 5.32
C LEU A 55 6.04 5.65 4.02
N HIS A 56 4.84 6.24 3.96
CA HIS A 56 4.40 7.01 2.79
C HIS A 56 5.36 8.16 2.49
N ASP A 57 5.67 8.98 3.51
CA ASP A 57 6.58 10.11 3.37
C ASP A 57 8.03 9.69 3.10
N GLU A 58 8.51 8.63 3.73
CA GLU A 58 9.87 8.13 3.52
C GLU A 58 10.05 7.51 2.13
N ILE A 59 9.13 6.65 1.67
CA ILE A 59 9.26 5.94 0.39
C ILE A 59 9.26 6.93 -0.78
N ARG A 60 8.44 7.99 -0.71
CA ARG A 60 8.39 9.04 -1.75
C ARG A 60 9.71 9.78 -1.95
N GLN A 61 10.64 9.71 -1.00
CA GLN A 61 11.96 10.32 -1.14
C GLN A 61 12.93 9.43 -1.91
N PHE A 62 12.62 8.13 -2.06
CA PHE A 62 13.52 7.14 -2.65
C PHE A 62 13.01 6.53 -3.97
N THR A 63 11.82 6.90 -4.45
CA THR A 63 11.31 6.46 -5.75
C THR A 63 10.47 7.53 -6.42
N ASP A 64 10.54 7.59 -7.75
CA ASP A 64 9.63 8.38 -8.59
C ASP A 64 8.31 7.62 -8.89
N SER A 65 8.22 6.36 -8.46
CA SER A 65 7.00 5.56 -8.60
C SER A 65 5.84 6.15 -7.78
N LEU A 66 4.62 5.90 -8.24
CA LEU A 66 3.42 6.36 -7.51
C LEU A 66 3.31 5.67 -6.15
N VAL A 67 3.10 6.47 -5.10
CA VAL A 67 2.91 6.02 -3.71
C VAL A 67 1.51 6.43 -3.26
N PHE A 68 0.62 5.44 -3.17
CA PHE A 68 -0.76 5.60 -2.74
C PHE A 68 -0.94 5.13 -1.29
N SER A 69 -1.97 5.66 -0.63
CA SER A 69 -2.41 5.17 0.69
C SER A 69 -3.91 4.93 0.65
N LEU A 70 -4.36 3.79 1.19
CA LEU A 70 -5.78 3.58 1.41
C LEU A 70 -6.16 4.24 2.74
N ALA A 71 -6.86 5.37 2.67
CA ALA A 71 -7.26 6.12 3.87
C ALA A 71 -8.11 5.26 4.82
N ASP A 72 -7.77 5.23 6.10
CA ASP A 72 -8.60 4.57 7.12
C ASP A 72 -9.86 5.39 7.40
N TRP A 73 -10.88 4.77 7.99
CA TRP A 73 -12.10 5.50 8.33
C TRP A 73 -11.89 6.58 9.40
N GLU A 74 -10.81 6.49 10.18
CA GLU A 74 -10.52 7.37 11.32
C GLU A 74 -11.62 7.36 12.40
N THR A 75 -12.48 6.35 12.35
CA THR A 75 -13.50 6.07 13.37
C THR A 75 -13.23 4.72 13.99
N LEU A 76 -13.69 4.54 15.23
CA LEU A 76 -13.57 3.25 15.88
C LEU A 76 -14.57 2.23 15.28
N PRO A 77 -14.31 0.91 15.40
CA PRO A 77 -15.33 -0.08 15.11
C PRO A 77 -16.59 0.18 15.96
N TYR A 78 -17.74 0.29 15.28
CA TYR A 78 -19.04 0.59 15.90
C TYR A 78 -19.15 1.98 16.53
N ASP A 79 -18.39 2.96 16.02
CA ASP A 79 -18.52 4.36 16.42
C ASP A 79 -19.87 4.96 16.01
N SER A 80 -20.30 6.00 16.73
CA SER A 80 -21.53 6.75 16.46
C SER A 80 -21.33 7.82 15.37
N PHE A 81 -20.08 8.10 15.01
CA PHE A 81 -19.74 9.07 13.97
C PHE A 81 -19.49 8.37 12.63
N SER A 82 -19.98 9.00 11.56
CA SER A 82 -19.62 8.62 10.20
C SER A 82 -18.21 9.15 9.87
N PRO A 83 -17.43 8.45 9.04
CA PRO A 83 -16.18 8.99 8.51
C PRO A 83 -16.39 10.31 7.78
N HIS A 84 -15.37 11.16 7.79
CA HIS A 84 -15.40 12.42 7.04
C HIS A 84 -15.57 12.18 5.53
N GLN A 85 -16.31 13.06 4.85
CA GLN A 85 -16.60 12.92 3.41
C GLN A 85 -15.32 12.89 2.54
N GLU A 86 -14.28 13.63 2.95
CA GLU A 86 -12.98 13.66 2.28
C GLU A 86 -12.29 12.29 2.33
N ILE A 87 -12.36 11.60 3.48
CA ILE A 87 -11.85 10.23 3.65
C ILE A 87 -12.60 9.27 2.73
N ILE A 88 -13.93 9.34 2.72
CA ILE A 88 -14.76 8.48 1.87
C ILE A 88 -14.40 8.70 0.39
N SER A 89 -14.29 9.95 -0.05
CA SER A 89 -13.91 10.31 -1.42
C SER A 89 -12.53 9.76 -1.80
N SER A 90 -11.52 9.96 -0.94
CA SER A 90 -10.16 9.46 -1.14
C SER A 90 -10.11 7.93 -1.25
N ARG A 91 -10.85 7.23 -0.37
CA ARG A 91 -10.99 5.77 -0.43
C ARG A 91 -11.61 5.28 -1.73
N LEU A 92 -12.73 5.88 -2.14
CA LEU A 92 -13.42 5.47 -3.37
C LEU A 92 -12.54 5.72 -4.60
N SER A 93 -11.83 6.86 -4.65
CA SER A 93 -10.87 7.15 -5.70
C SER A 93 -9.77 6.09 -5.79
N THR A 94 -9.17 5.73 -4.64
CA THR A 94 -8.14 4.70 -4.56
C THR A 94 -8.67 3.32 -4.99
N LEU A 95 -9.84 2.91 -4.48
CA LEU A 95 -10.46 1.63 -4.82
C LEU A 95 -10.85 1.53 -6.30
N TYR A 96 -11.24 2.65 -6.92
CA TYR A 96 -11.58 2.71 -8.34
C TYR A 96 -10.33 2.60 -9.24
N GLN A 97 -9.21 3.18 -8.82
CA GLN A 97 -7.95 3.15 -9.57
C GLN A 97 -7.21 1.82 -9.41
N LEU A 98 -7.34 1.17 -8.25
CA LEU A 98 -6.60 -0.04 -7.89
C LEU A 98 -6.63 -1.17 -8.94
N PRO A 99 -7.77 -1.50 -9.60
CA PRO A 99 -7.83 -2.57 -10.60
C PRO A 99 -7.01 -2.29 -11.87
N THR A 100 -6.76 -1.02 -12.18
CA THR A 100 -6.01 -0.61 -13.38
C THR A 100 -4.57 -0.21 -13.08
N MET A 101 -4.18 -0.19 -11.80
CA MET A 101 -2.84 0.13 -11.35
C MET A 101 -1.83 -0.90 -11.88
N GLN A 102 -0.94 -0.44 -12.76
CA GLN A 102 0.09 -1.30 -13.36
C GLN A 102 1.37 -1.37 -12.50
N ARG A 103 1.71 -0.27 -11.82
CA ARG A 103 2.93 -0.10 -11.04
C ARG A 103 2.74 0.92 -9.92
N GLY A 104 3.65 0.89 -8.95
CA GLY A 104 3.65 1.73 -7.76
C GLY A 104 3.41 0.93 -6.50
N VAL A 105 3.30 1.63 -5.37
CA VAL A 105 3.05 1.04 -4.06
C VAL A 105 1.75 1.58 -3.47
N LEU A 106 0.91 0.68 -2.97
CA LEU A 106 -0.24 1.00 -2.13
C LEU A 106 0.09 0.65 -0.68
N ILE A 107 0.09 1.65 0.19
CA ILE A 107 0.31 1.48 1.62
C ILE A 107 -1.04 1.34 2.32
N VAL A 108 -1.19 0.27 3.10
CA VAL A 108 -2.44 -0.03 3.82
C VAL A 108 -2.11 -0.49 5.25
N PRO A 109 -2.62 0.18 6.30
CA PRO A 109 -2.57 -0.33 7.66
C PRO A 109 -3.32 -1.66 7.80
N VAL A 110 -2.87 -2.55 8.69
CA VAL A 110 -3.49 -3.86 8.90
C VAL A 110 -4.98 -3.76 9.27
N ASN A 111 -5.38 -2.80 10.09
CA ASN A 111 -6.78 -2.57 10.47
C ASN A 111 -7.65 -2.21 9.25
N THR A 112 -7.14 -1.34 8.38
CA THR A 112 -7.84 -0.92 7.16
C THR A 112 -7.94 -2.07 6.16
N LEU A 113 -6.90 -2.92 6.06
CA LEU A 113 -6.87 -4.09 5.20
C LEU A 113 -7.91 -5.16 5.61
N MET A 114 -8.10 -5.33 6.92
CA MET A 114 -9.05 -6.32 7.45
C MET A 114 -10.53 -5.90 7.28
N GLN A 115 -10.78 -4.61 6.99
CA GLN A 115 -12.12 -4.11 6.77
C GLN A 115 -12.65 -4.55 5.40
N ARG A 116 -13.84 -5.19 5.39
CA ARG A 116 -14.52 -5.51 4.13
C ARG A 116 -14.86 -4.22 3.36
N VAL A 117 -14.63 -4.24 2.05
CA VAL A 117 -14.95 -3.13 1.14
C VAL A 117 -16.18 -3.44 0.30
N CYS A 118 -16.77 -2.40 -0.32
CA CYS A 118 -17.81 -2.59 -1.32
C CYS A 118 -17.29 -3.41 -2.50
N PRO A 119 -18.15 -4.23 -3.15
CA PRO A 119 -17.75 -4.96 -4.34
C PRO A 119 -17.41 -4.00 -5.48
N HIS A 120 -16.50 -4.42 -6.36
CA HIS A 120 -16.07 -3.63 -7.52
C HIS A 120 -17.23 -3.20 -8.44
N SER A 121 -18.24 -4.07 -8.61
CA SER A 121 -19.44 -3.78 -9.42
C SER A 121 -20.18 -2.52 -8.95
N TYR A 122 -20.22 -2.27 -7.64
CA TYR A 122 -20.83 -1.07 -7.04
C TYR A 122 -20.16 0.22 -7.52
N LEU A 123 -18.82 0.22 -7.68
CA LEU A 123 -18.06 1.40 -8.10
C LEU A 123 -18.19 1.69 -9.61
N HIS A 124 -18.43 0.66 -10.42
CA HIS A 124 -18.53 0.77 -11.87
C HIS A 124 -19.96 0.88 -12.40
N GLY A 125 -20.97 0.88 -11.51
CA GLY A 125 -22.37 0.92 -11.91
C GLY A 125 -22.79 -0.28 -12.77
N THR A 126 -22.07 -1.41 -12.63
CA THR A 126 -22.41 -2.67 -13.30
C THR A 126 -23.23 -3.52 -12.33
N PRO A 127 -24.37 -4.10 -12.78
CA PRO A 127 -25.24 -4.91 -11.92
C PRO A 127 -24.57 -6.18 -11.40
#